data_AF-A0A1A7WQ65-F1
#
_entry.id   AF-A0A1A7WQ65-F1
#
_cell.length_a   1.000
_cell.length_b   1.000
_cell.length_c   1.000
_cell.angle_alpha   90.00
_cell.angle_beta   90.00
_cell.angle_gamma   90.00
#
_symmetry.space_group_name_H-M   'P 1'
#
loop_
_entity.id
_entity.type
_entity.pdbx_description
1 polymer ?
#
loop_
_entity_poly.entity_id
_entity_poly.type
_entity_poly.pdbx_seq_one_letter_code
_entity_poly.pdbx_strand_id
1 'polypeptide(L)'
;MDSMEFDRLDSLEGWVAIKSDLFEEEETFKLGFIVQWNVIESKFAVTCHNRTLQRQKRKAEVSVGDPQMSWAGLFSVSDLKHIHQQFTCVADVLGGCFLDLSEFEDSNIWDLLLLNRRSGPEDDSQRDFDAPCRKLEKYFSTAIDLCGRKIVLETLFTQDERDVEEYFENLQEFKKKTMQEEMSRAKSHLRQLLQSHSSADRMVALLGTYEAEDEAYQDLVAVATSFFQYLLQPFRDMRELACLYKIEILKSLEFEDLGPKRIAALEKEAEEWRMKAEDAAASIQDITVTYFAQTSKALAGMLKQMEEDKRRFGPAAWASAAPRLEKLRFLFAKETLQHMRATEMCLSRKKDTIKERLEDLLRRDQNQRADSRSALGDGRQQDTVDQLELQFYETQLELYDAKFEILKNEEQLLVAQIETLRRQVKELKEEVVYYDVCEDQEELQSMIHTGLQQADSPLVSQLRRRLQSLESKRGSICSRRAYLRNKKDQCMEAHEQKQLAGKHSSILFSQHHQVHLKREKRREEEQRRKLWVDQEREKTLSRLRSFREKRQGQYILKTPQSRKSPSEVSCVSQPMSIISLSPSASPDEPSSIRPAPRRNKTPKPRKQQPKDIPVQIYSAPPPPSVPPPPPPPPPPP
;
A
#
# COMPACT_ATOMS: atom_id res chain seq x y z
N MET A 1 17.71 41.43 21.91
CA MET A 1 17.38 41.78 20.51
C MET A 1 18.66 41.64 19.70
N ASP A 2 18.60 41.79 18.38
CA ASP A 2 19.74 41.66 17.46
C ASP A 2 20.33 40.23 17.34
N SER A 3 19.53 39.32 16.77
CA SER A 3 20.02 38.05 16.19
C SER A 3 19.03 37.45 15.16
N MET A 4 18.23 38.29 14.47
CA MET A 4 17.11 37.83 13.62
C MET A 4 17.09 38.40 12.19
N GLU A 5 18.09 39.17 11.76
CA GLU A 5 18.10 39.80 10.42
C GLU A 5 19.13 39.23 9.43
N PHE A 6 20.04 38.34 9.87
CA PHE A 6 21.00 37.71 8.96
C PHE A 6 20.37 36.67 8.02
N ASP A 7 19.21 36.11 8.37
CA ASP A 7 18.47 35.12 7.58
C ASP A 7 17.78 35.73 6.33
N ARG A 8 17.92 37.05 6.12
CA ARG A 8 17.19 37.81 5.09
C ARG A 8 17.99 38.06 3.80
N LEU A 9 19.25 37.65 3.76
CA LEU A 9 20.14 37.85 2.60
C LEU A 9 19.93 36.79 1.49
N ASP A 10 19.46 35.59 1.83
CA ASP A 10 19.09 34.52 0.88
C ASP A 10 17.56 34.44 0.68
N SER A 11 16.86 35.58 0.71
CA SER A 11 15.42 35.59 0.45
C SER A 11 15.11 35.28 -1.02
N LEU A 12 14.69 34.04 -1.30
CA LEU A 12 14.17 33.60 -2.60
C LEU A 12 12.78 34.17 -2.95
N GLU A 13 12.36 35.24 -2.26
CA GLU A 13 11.10 35.94 -2.43
C GLU A 13 11.06 36.65 -3.81
N GLY A 14 10.29 36.07 -4.74
CA GLY A 14 10.24 36.50 -6.15
C GLY A 14 11.05 35.65 -7.13
N TRP A 15 11.81 34.66 -6.65
CA TRP A 15 12.46 33.67 -7.51
C TRP A 15 11.49 32.55 -7.88
N VAL A 16 11.58 32.07 -9.12
CA VAL A 16 10.75 30.97 -9.64
C VAL A 16 11.65 29.84 -10.13
N ALA A 17 11.35 28.61 -9.73
CA ALA A 17 12.05 27.44 -10.24
C ALA A 17 11.58 27.14 -11.67
N ILE A 18 12.52 27.00 -12.60
CA ILE A 18 12.25 26.66 -14.00
C ILE A 18 12.60 25.18 -14.18
N LYS A 19 11.74 24.40 -14.85
CA LYS A 19 11.98 22.97 -15.07
C LYS A 19 13.27 22.75 -15.86
N SER A 20 14.04 21.72 -15.51
CA SER A 20 15.30 21.38 -16.18
C SER A 20 15.10 21.04 -17.67
N ASP A 21 14.05 20.29 -17.98
CA ASP A 21 13.95 19.49 -19.21
C ASP A 21 12.88 20.04 -20.18
N LEU A 22 12.64 21.36 -20.14
CA LEU A 22 11.48 22.04 -20.76
C LEU A 22 11.26 21.76 -22.26
N PHE A 23 12.35 21.52 -22.98
CA PHE A 23 12.40 21.33 -24.42
C PHE A 23 12.99 19.97 -24.81
N GLU A 24 13.14 19.03 -23.86
CA GLU A 24 13.52 17.65 -24.19
C GLU A 24 12.33 16.89 -24.77
N GLU A 25 12.52 16.32 -25.96
CA GLU A 25 11.45 15.72 -26.77
C GLU A 25 11.67 14.21 -26.98
N GLU A 26 11.25 13.39 -26.01
CA GLU A 26 11.37 11.91 -26.11
C GLU A 26 10.58 11.30 -27.30
N GLU A 27 9.44 11.89 -27.68
CA GLU A 27 8.57 11.38 -28.75
C GLU A 27 8.78 12.09 -30.10
N THR A 28 9.02 11.30 -31.15
CA THR A 28 9.25 11.78 -32.53
C THR A 28 7.95 12.01 -33.31
N PHE A 29 7.30 13.14 -33.06
CA PHE A 29 6.12 13.55 -33.83
C PHE A 29 6.45 13.91 -35.27
N LYS A 30 5.51 13.63 -36.19
CA LYS A 30 5.55 14.13 -37.56
C LYS A 30 4.45 15.17 -37.72
N LEU A 31 4.81 16.43 -37.53
CA LEU A 31 3.98 17.55 -37.90
C LEU A 31 3.93 17.70 -39.42
N GLY A 32 2.93 18.42 -39.92
CA GLY A 32 2.80 18.75 -41.33
C GLY A 32 2.17 20.11 -41.48
N PHE A 33 2.94 21.04 -42.02
CA PHE A 33 2.44 22.36 -42.38
C PHE A 33 1.66 22.32 -43.70
N ILE A 34 0.70 23.23 -43.82
CA ILE A 34 0.10 23.66 -45.08
C ILE A 34 0.09 25.19 -45.05
N VAL A 35 0.65 25.82 -46.07
CA VAL A 35 0.72 27.29 -46.20
C VAL A 35 -0.07 27.72 -47.43
N GLN A 36 -0.86 28.78 -47.31
CA GLN A 36 -1.55 29.38 -48.46
C GLN A 36 -1.57 30.91 -48.34
N TRP A 37 -1.38 31.61 -49.46
CA TRP A 37 -1.53 33.06 -49.52
C TRP A 37 -3.00 33.47 -49.49
N ASN A 38 -3.41 34.28 -48.51
CA ASN A 38 -4.73 34.88 -48.44
C ASN A 38 -4.70 36.27 -49.08
N VAL A 39 -5.18 36.36 -50.32
CA VAL A 39 -5.24 37.59 -51.12
C VAL A 39 -6.09 38.69 -50.48
N ILE A 40 -7.09 38.34 -49.66
CA ILE A 40 -8.00 39.32 -49.02
C ILE A 40 -7.32 40.01 -47.83
N GLU A 41 -6.61 39.24 -47.00
CA GLU A 41 -5.88 39.74 -45.82
C GLU A 41 -4.45 40.22 -46.14
N SER A 42 -3.93 39.90 -47.32
CA SER A 42 -2.50 40.05 -47.69
C SER A 42 -1.56 39.38 -46.67
N LYS A 43 -1.89 38.14 -46.27
CA LYS A 43 -1.18 37.35 -45.25
C LYS A 43 -1.05 35.88 -45.65
N PHE A 44 -0.05 35.20 -45.13
CA PHE A 44 0.08 33.75 -45.21
C PHE A 44 -0.80 33.09 -44.14
N ALA A 45 -1.78 32.30 -44.57
CA ALA A 45 -2.48 31.35 -43.72
C ALA A 45 -1.56 30.12 -43.54
N VAL A 46 -1.04 29.93 -42.32
CA VAL A 46 -0.20 28.78 -41.96
C VAL A 46 -1.01 27.89 -41.04
N THR A 47 -1.14 26.62 -41.40
CA THR A 47 -1.76 25.59 -40.56
C THR A 47 -0.78 24.46 -40.29
N CYS A 48 -0.79 23.92 -39.08
CA CYS A 48 0.08 22.82 -38.67
C CYS A 48 -0.77 21.66 -38.14
N HIS A 49 -0.46 20.43 -38.55
CA HIS A 49 -1.25 19.24 -38.20
C HIS A 49 -0.37 18.11 -37.65
N ASN A 50 -0.70 17.55 -36.49
CA ASN A 50 0.04 16.41 -35.92
C ASN A 50 -0.36 15.09 -36.62
N ARG A 51 0.32 14.76 -37.73
CA ARG A 51 0.00 13.58 -38.57
C ARG A 51 0.24 12.26 -37.84
N THR A 52 1.10 12.25 -36.82
CA THR A 52 1.33 11.12 -35.90
C THR A 52 0.10 10.83 -35.04
N LEU A 53 -0.40 11.82 -34.27
CA LEU A 53 -1.59 11.65 -33.44
C LEU A 53 -2.86 11.41 -34.28
N GLN A 54 -3.02 12.09 -35.42
CA GLN A 54 -4.12 11.84 -36.36
C GLN A 54 -4.16 10.39 -36.87
N ARG A 55 -2.99 9.74 -37.03
CA ARG A 55 -2.91 8.31 -37.43
C ARG A 55 -3.19 7.34 -36.28
N GLN A 56 -2.92 7.74 -35.03
CA GLN A 56 -3.27 6.94 -33.84
C GLN A 56 -4.77 7.03 -33.51
N LYS A 57 -5.35 8.24 -33.51
CA LYS A 57 -6.80 8.45 -33.26
C LYS A 57 -7.71 7.84 -34.33
N ARG A 58 -7.18 7.60 -35.55
CA ARG A 58 -7.85 6.78 -36.60
C ARG A 58 -7.71 5.25 -36.41
N LYS A 59 -6.99 4.79 -35.39
CA LYS A 59 -6.81 3.37 -35.04
C LYS A 59 -7.36 2.99 -33.66
N ALA A 60 -7.45 3.95 -32.74
CA ALA A 60 -8.01 3.78 -31.42
C ALA A 60 -9.26 4.67 -31.29
N GLU A 61 -10.44 4.05 -31.31
CA GLU A 61 -11.67 4.75 -30.93
C GLU A 61 -11.71 4.91 -29.40
N VAL A 62 -11.88 6.16 -28.95
CA VAL A 62 -12.05 6.61 -27.56
C VAL A 62 -10.81 6.55 -26.64
N SER A 63 -10.32 7.73 -26.24
CA SER A 63 -10.17 8.07 -24.81
C SER A 63 -10.10 9.60 -24.60
N VAL A 64 -10.50 10.00 -23.39
CA VAL A 64 -10.60 11.35 -22.82
C VAL A 64 -9.28 12.13 -22.84
N GLY A 65 -9.37 13.45 -23.04
CA GLY A 65 -8.25 14.39 -23.06
C GLY A 65 -7.73 14.57 -24.48
N ASP A 66 -8.14 15.64 -25.16
CA ASP A 66 -7.77 15.90 -26.54
C ASP A 66 -6.57 16.88 -26.59
N PRO A 67 -5.31 16.41 -26.77
CA PRO A 67 -4.20 17.32 -27.02
C PRO A 67 -4.44 18.05 -28.34
N GLN A 68 -4.09 19.33 -28.41
CA GLN A 68 -4.35 20.18 -29.57
C GLN A 68 -3.75 19.56 -30.85
N MET A 69 -4.60 18.96 -31.68
CA MET A 69 -4.13 18.11 -32.79
C MET A 69 -3.71 18.92 -34.03
N SER A 70 -4.09 20.21 -34.08
CA SER A 70 -3.88 21.10 -35.21
C SER A 70 -3.91 22.56 -34.77
N TRP A 71 -3.09 23.40 -35.42
CA TRP A 71 -2.94 24.83 -35.16
C TRP A 71 -3.15 25.61 -36.47
N ALA A 72 -3.58 26.87 -36.37
CA ALA A 72 -3.80 27.75 -37.51
C ALA A 72 -3.54 29.21 -37.14
N GLY A 73 -2.93 29.99 -38.04
CA GLY A 73 -2.64 31.41 -37.85
C GLY A 73 -2.50 32.16 -39.18
N LEU A 74 -2.56 33.49 -39.13
CA LEU A 74 -2.43 34.40 -40.26
C LEU A 74 -1.25 35.34 -40.02
N PHE A 75 -0.21 35.23 -40.85
CA PHE A 75 1.07 35.89 -40.66
C PHE A 75 1.36 36.85 -41.81
N SER A 76 1.71 38.10 -41.49
CA SER A 76 2.27 39.05 -42.45
C SER A 76 3.73 38.70 -42.79
N VAL A 77 4.27 39.31 -43.86
CA VAL A 77 5.70 39.17 -44.19
C VAL A 77 6.58 39.66 -43.04
N SER A 78 6.18 40.72 -42.34
CA SER A 78 6.83 41.20 -41.11
C SER A 78 6.82 40.15 -40.00
N ASP A 79 5.70 39.48 -39.73
CA ASP A 79 5.62 38.48 -38.66
C ASP A 79 6.55 37.30 -38.97
N LEU A 80 6.55 36.82 -40.22
CA LEU A 80 7.45 35.77 -40.69
C LEU A 80 8.94 36.16 -40.57
N LYS A 81 9.28 37.43 -40.82
CA LYS A 81 10.65 37.95 -40.64
C LYS A 81 11.06 37.97 -39.15
N HIS A 82 10.16 38.30 -38.21
CA HIS A 82 10.44 38.24 -36.77
C HIS A 82 10.55 36.79 -36.25
N ILE A 83 9.63 35.91 -36.67
CA ILE A 83 9.67 34.46 -36.35
C ILE A 83 10.97 33.82 -36.86
N HIS A 84 11.42 34.21 -38.06
CA HIS A 84 12.72 33.79 -38.59
C HIS A 84 13.90 34.26 -37.73
N GLN A 85 13.90 35.51 -37.25
CA GLN A 85 14.93 36.00 -36.32
C GLN A 85 14.94 35.18 -35.03
N GLN A 86 13.76 34.90 -34.45
CA GLN A 86 13.64 34.07 -33.25
C GLN A 86 14.17 32.64 -33.45
N PHE A 87 13.84 31.99 -34.57
CA PHE A 87 14.41 30.67 -34.91
C PHE A 87 15.92 30.72 -35.16
N THR A 88 16.44 31.81 -35.74
CA THR A 88 17.89 31.97 -35.95
C THR A 88 18.64 32.12 -34.63
N CYS A 89 18.05 32.79 -33.63
CA CYS A 89 18.60 32.85 -32.27
C CYS A 89 18.65 31.49 -31.53
N VAL A 90 17.91 30.49 -32.00
CA VAL A 90 17.93 29.11 -31.46
C VAL A 90 18.84 28.20 -32.30
N ALA A 91 18.88 28.39 -33.62
CA ALA A 91 19.75 27.67 -34.53
C ALA A 91 20.26 28.57 -35.68
N ASP A 92 21.48 29.08 -35.57
CA ASP A 92 22.16 29.95 -36.56
C ASP A 92 22.09 29.40 -38.00
N VAL A 93 22.06 28.06 -38.13
CA VAL A 93 21.96 27.33 -39.40
C VAL A 93 20.72 27.71 -40.23
N LEU A 94 19.63 28.15 -39.59
CA LEU A 94 18.43 28.64 -40.27
C LEU A 94 18.59 30.03 -40.90
N GLY A 95 19.60 30.80 -40.49
CA GLY A 95 19.86 32.16 -40.99
C GLY A 95 20.03 32.26 -42.51
N GLY A 96 20.58 31.21 -43.13
CA GLY A 96 20.73 31.11 -44.59
C GLY A 96 19.58 30.40 -45.31
N CYS A 97 18.53 29.99 -44.61
CA CYS A 97 17.46 29.14 -45.14
C CYS A 97 16.11 29.86 -45.34
N PHE A 98 15.99 31.12 -44.91
CA PHE A 98 14.78 31.90 -45.11
C PHE A 98 14.61 32.38 -46.55
N LEU A 99 13.39 32.81 -46.87
CA LEU A 99 12.97 33.16 -48.22
C LEU A 99 12.96 34.67 -48.39
N ASP A 100 13.35 35.14 -49.58
CA ASP A 100 12.92 36.47 -50.00
C ASP A 100 11.40 36.43 -50.22
N LEU A 101 10.70 37.33 -49.54
CA LEU A 101 9.25 37.50 -49.56
C LEU A 101 8.86 38.93 -50.00
N SER A 102 9.81 39.72 -50.52
CA SER A 102 9.56 41.11 -50.91
C SER A 102 8.51 41.24 -52.03
N GLU A 103 8.35 40.20 -52.87
CA GLU A 103 7.25 40.06 -53.84
C GLU A 103 5.83 40.09 -53.21
N PHE A 104 5.73 39.89 -51.89
CA PHE A 104 4.49 39.92 -51.11
C PHE A 104 4.33 41.17 -50.24
N GLU A 105 5.35 42.04 -50.16
CA GLU A 105 5.27 43.29 -49.38
C GLU A 105 4.55 44.40 -50.17
N ASP A 106 4.60 44.37 -51.51
CA ASP A 106 3.96 45.34 -52.41
C ASP A 106 2.47 45.05 -52.69
N SER A 107 1.66 44.91 -51.64
CA SER A 107 0.19 45.02 -51.73
C SER A 107 -0.25 46.47 -51.47
N ASN A 108 0.15 47.37 -52.37
CA ASN A 108 -0.11 48.80 -52.23
C ASN A 108 -1.62 49.09 -52.30
N ILE A 109 -2.15 49.87 -51.34
CA ILE A 109 -3.61 50.09 -51.15
C ILE A 109 -4.29 50.61 -52.43
N TRP A 110 -3.54 51.32 -53.27
CA TRP A 110 -3.99 51.82 -54.57
C TRP A 110 -4.33 50.73 -55.58
N ASP A 111 -3.64 49.59 -55.60
CA ASP A 111 -3.94 48.51 -56.56
C ASP A 111 -5.30 47.86 -56.26
N LEU A 112 -5.69 47.72 -54.98
CA LEU A 112 -7.02 47.26 -54.56
C LEU A 112 -8.16 48.25 -54.92
N LEU A 113 -7.85 49.54 -55.02
CA LEU A 113 -8.80 50.59 -55.42
C LEU A 113 -8.86 50.82 -56.94
N LEU A 114 -7.93 50.23 -57.71
CA LEU A 114 -7.75 50.52 -59.15
C LEU A 114 -7.88 49.27 -60.06
N LEU A 115 -8.55 48.20 -59.60
CA LEU A 115 -8.78 46.96 -60.38
C LEU A 115 -9.31 47.17 -61.81
N ASN A 116 -9.99 48.29 -62.10
CA ASN A 116 -10.52 48.62 -63.42
C ASN A 116 -9.48 49.24 -64.40
N ARG A 117 -8.17 49.22 -64.12
CA ARG A 117 -7.17 49.89 -64.99
C ARG A 117 -5.82 49.20 -65.24
N ARG A 118 -5.75 47.86 -65.16
CA ARG A 118 -4.73 47.08 -65.91
C ARG A 118 -5.40 46.23 -67.00
N SER A 119 -4.65 45.93 -68.05
CA SER A 119 -5.16 45.40 -69.32
C SER A 119 -4.67 43.98 -69.61
N GLY A 120 -5.58 43.08 -69.99
CA GLY A 120 -5.24 41.75 -70.53
C GLY A 120 -5.80 40.59 -69.69
N PRO A 121 -6.73 39.78 -70.21
CA PRO A 121 -7.38 38.70 -69.46
C PRO A 121 -6.60 37.37 -69.49
N GLU A 122 -5.26 37.40 -69.59
CA GLU A 122 -4.43 36.20 -69.78
C GLU A 122 -3.36 35.97 -68.69
N ASP A 123 -3.06 36.97 -67.84
CA ASP A 123 -1.90 36.91 -66.93
C ASP A 123 -2.22 36.65 -65.44
N ASP A 124 -3.50 36.71 -65.05
CA ASP A 124 -3.97 36.35 -63.69
C ASP A 124 -3.79 34.85 -63.37
N SER A 125 -3.27 34.07 -64.33
CA SER A 125 -2.88 32.67 -64.18
C SER A 125 -1.38 32.47 -63.84
N GLN A 126 -0.54 33.50 -63.89
CA GLN A 126 0.93 33.36 -63.86
C GLN A 126 1.61 33.69 -62.52
N ARG A 127 0.94 34.34 -61.56
CA ARG A 127 1.52 34.51 -60.21
C ARG A 127 1.46 33.21 -59.42
N ASP A 128 2.54 32.43 -59.50
CA ASP A 128 2.78 31.21 -58.73
C ASP A 128 3.00 31.53 -57.25
N PHE A 129 1.91 31.84 -56.54
CA PHE A 129 1.87 31.96 -55.08
C PHE A 129 2.12 30.61 -54.39
N ASP A 130 1.92 29.49 -55.09
CA ASP A 130 2.07 28.13 -54.60
C ASP A 130 3.55 27.79 -54.31
N ALA A 131 4.48 28.19 -55.18
CA ALA A 131 5.90 27.91 -54.99
C ALA A 131 6.51 28.57 -53.73
N PRO A 132 6.29 29.87 -53.42
CA PRO A 132 6.67 30.46 -52.14
C PRO A 132 6.02 29.77 -50.94
N CYS A 133 4.72 29.45 -51.01
CA CYS A 133 4.03 28.73 -49.94
C CYS A 133 4.65 27.35 -49.65
N ARG A 134 4.90 26.52 -50.68
CA ARG A 134 5.54 25.21 -50.54
C ARG A 134 7.00 25.29 -50.06
N LYS A 135 7.72 26.38 -50.41
CA LYS A 135 9.04 26.65 -49.82
C LYS A 135 8.92 26.97 -48.32
N LEU A 136 7.90 27.72 -47.90
CA LEU A 136 7.67 28.05 -46.49
C LEU A 136 7.21 26.84 -45.67
N GLU A 137 6.37 25.96 -46.22
CA GLU A 137 6.05 24.64 -45.64
C GLU A 137 7.32 23.82 -45.35
N LYS A 138 8.26 23.81 -46.31
CA LYS A 138 9.55 23.15 -46.15
C LYS A 138 10.43 23.85 -45.12
N TYR A 139 10.48 25.18 -45.11
CA TYR A 139 11.24 25.96 -44.13
C TYR A 139 10.77 25.63 -42.71
N PHE A 140 9.47 25.69 -42.42
CA PHE A 140 8.94 25.34 -41.10
C PHE A 140 9.16 23.86 -40.73
N SER A 141 9.12 22.95 -41.71
CA SER A 141 9.47 21.53 -41.47
C SER A 141 10.92 21.39 -41.01
N THR A 142 11.86 22.05 -41.70
CA THR A 142 13.28 22.08 -41.33
C THR A 142 13.55 22.86 -40.04
N ALA A 143 12.71 23.85 -39.70
CA ALA A 143 12.78 24.55 -38.41
C ALA A 143 12.46 23.60 -37.24
N ILE A 144 11.48 22.69 -37.37
CA ILE A 144 11.23 21.65 -36.35
C ILE A 144 12.45 20.74 -36.20
N ASP A 145 13.01 20.28 -37.33
CA ASP A 145 14.15 19.36 -37.35
C ASP A 145 15.44 19.94 -36.71
N LEU A 146 15.50 21.27 -36.49
CA LEU A 146 16.65 21.99 -35.94
C LEU A 146 16.40 22.71 -34.59
N CYS A 147 15.18 23.20 -34.35
CA CYS A 147 14.80 23.94 -33.13
C CYS A 147 13.86 23.16 -32.18
N GLY A 148 13.43 21.96 -32.56
CA GLY A 148 12.40 21.20 -31.82
C GLY A 148 10.97 21.60 -32.17
N ARG A 149 10.00 20.73 -31.88
CA ARG A 149 8.58 20.98 -32.16
C ARG A 149 8.02 22.06 -31.23
N LYS A 150 8.45 22.07 -29.96
CA LYS A 150 7.84 22.89 -28.91
C LYS A 150 8.10 24.37 -29.19
N ILE A 151 9.37 24.76 -29.32
CA ILE A 151 9.81 26.11 -29.68
C ILE A 151 9.13 26.59 -30.99
N VAL A 152 9.06 25.75 -32.02
CA VAL A 152 8.48 26.13 -33.32
C VAL A 152 6.96 26.32 -33.23
N LEU A 153 6.24 25.46 -32.51
CA LEU A 153 4.80 25.61 -32.31
C LEU A 153 4.46 26.80 -31.44
N GLU A 154 5.21 27.04 -30.37
CA GLU A 154 5.01 28.18 -29.46
C GLU A 154 5.28 29.50 -30.16
N THR A 155 6.39 29.61 -30.89
CA THR A 155 6.74 30.84 -31.63
C THR A 155 5.74 31.16 -32.75
N LEU A 156 5.14 30.15 -33.39
CA LEU A 156 4.12 30.34 -34.42
C LEU A 156 2.71 30.58 -33.84
N PHE A 157 2.33 29.85 -32.81
CA PHE A 157 0.95 29.74 -32.35
C PHE A 157 0.83 30.02 -30.85
N THR A 158 1.52 31.07 -30.37
CA THR A 158 1.45 31.56 -28.99
C THR A 158 0.01 31.63 -28.52
N GLN A 159 -0.35 30.77 -27.57
CA GLN A 159 -1.55 30.94 -26.76
C GLN A 159 -1.22 31.85 -25.58
N ASP A 160 -2.25 32.29 -24.84
CA ASP A 160 -2.17 33.47 -23.97
C ASP A 160 -1.05 33.40 -22.91
N GLU A 161 -0.76 34.55 -22.27
CA GLU A 161 0.17 34.74 -21.13
C GLU A 161 -0.08 33.82 -19.91
N ARG A 162 -1.07 32.91 -19.99
CA ARG A 162 -1.52 31.94 -18.97
C ARG A 162 -0.91 30.54 -19.14
N ASP A 163 -0.13 30.31 -20.19
CA ASP A 163 0.66 29.08 -20.38
C ASP A 163 2.08 29.19 -19.78
N VAL A 164 2.47 30.36 -19.25
CA VAL A 164 3.79 30.60 -18.64
C VAL A 164 3.99 29.74 -17.37
N GLU A 165 2.90 29.44 -16.66
CA GLU A 165 2.88 28.47 -15.55
C GLU A 165 3.31 27.04 -15.96
N GLU A 166 3.27 26.65 -17.24
CA GLU A 166 3.79 25.34 -17.67
C GLU A 166 5.33 25.26 -17.50
N TYR A 167 6.04 26.40 -17.54
CA TYR A 167 7.49 26.41 -17.52
C TYR A 167 8.08 26.31 -16.09
N PHE A 168 7.25 26.55 -15.08
CA PHE A 168 7.66 26.61 -13.69
C PHE A 168 7.57 25.22 -13.00
N GLU A 169 8.60 24.85 -12.23
CA GLU A 169 8.57 23.70 -11.33
C GLU A 169 7.87 24.12 -10.03
N ASN A 170 6.97 23.28 -9.50
CA ASN A 170 6.28 23.56 -8.24
C ASN A 170 7.30 23.71 -7.11
N LEU A 171 7.40 24.89 -6.50
CA LEU A 171 8.39 25.21 -5.47
C LEU A 171 8.38 24.21 -4.30
N GLN A 172 7.21 23.64 -3.96
CA GLN A 172 7.12 22.61 -2.92
C GLN A 172 7.74 21.27 -3.33
N GLU A 173 7.65 20.92 -4.62
CA GLU A 173 8.21 19.70 -5.20
C GLU A 173 9.70 19.86 -5.49
N PHE A 174 10.13 21.02 -5.99
CA PHE A 174 11.54 21.40 -6.08
C PHE A 174 12.22 21.31 -4.71
N LYS A 175 11.68 21.98 -3.67
CA LYS A 175 12.24 21.92 -2.31
C LYS A 175 12.27 20.48 -1.75
N LYS A 176 11.23 19.69 -2.00
CA LYS A 176 11.17 18.26 -1.64
C LYS A 176 12.29 17.47 -2.33
N LYS A 177 12.52 17.70 -3.63
CA LYS A 177 13.56 17.07 -4.46
C LYS A 177 14.96 17.45 -3.96
N THR A 178 15.23 18.74 -3.70
CA THR A 178 16.50 19.21 -3.11
C THR A 178 16.80 18.53 -1.78
N MET A 179 15.86 18.55 -0.83
CA MET A 179 16.07 17.93 0.50
C MET A 179 16.18 16.39 0.41
N GLN A 180 15.49 15.75 -0.54
CA GLN A 180 15.63 14.32 -0.82
C GLN A 180 17.02 14.00 -1.42
N GLU A 181 17.57 14.86 -2.27
CA GLU A 181 18.92 14.75 -2.80
C GLU A 181 19.98 14.96 -1.71
N GLU A 182 19.87 15.99 -0.87
CA GLU A 182 20.74 16.20 0.30
C GLU A 182 20.75 14.96 1.19
N MET A 183 19.56 14.39 1.47
CA MET A 183 19.45 13.16 2.22
C MET A 183 20.10 11.96 1.50
N SER A 184 20.08 11.92 0.16
CA SER A 184 20.79 10.90 -0.61
C SER A 184 22.32 11.07 -0.53
N ARG A 185 22.81 12.33 -0.56
CA ARG A 185 24.22 12.72 -0.45
C ARG A 185 24.79 12.34 0.93
N ALA A 186 24.08 12.69 2.02
CA ALA A 186 24.43 12.27 3.38
C ALA A 186 24.46 10.72 3.51
N LYS A 187 23.45 10.03 2.97
CA LYS A 187 23.42 8.55 2.92
C LYS A 187 24.57 7.97 2.09
N SER A 188 25.06 8.62 1.05
CA SER A 188 26.23 8.15 0.29
C SER A 188 27.54 8.40 1.03
N HIS A 189 27.68 9.54 1.71
CA HIS A 189 28.88 9.86 2.48
C HIS A 189 29.13 8.84 3.60
N LEU A 190 28.11 8.55 4.43
CA LEU A 190 28.21 7.51 5.46
C LEU A 190 28.55 6.12 4.86
N ARG A 191 28.03 5.79 3.66
CA ARG A 191 28.38 4.54 2.95
C ARG A 191 29.82 4.51 2.43
N GLN A 192 30.39 5.65 2.03
CA GLN A 192 31.80 5.75 1.65
C GLN A 192 32.73 5.58 2.85
N LEU A 193 32.39 6.19 4.01
CA LEU A 193 33.12 5.99 5.26
C LEU A 193 33.13 4.53 5.69
N LEU A 194 31.97 3.87 5.74
CA LEU A 194 31.85 2.43 6.02
C LEU A 194 32.74 1.56 5.12
N GLN A 195 32.82 1.87 3.82
CA GLN A 195 33.67 1.16 2.86
C GLN A 195 35.16 1.38 3.11
N SER A 196 35.56 2.57 3.59
CA SER A 196 36.96 2.92 3.83
C SER A 196 37.65 2.07 4.90
N HIS A 197 36.89 1.43 5.81
CA HIS A 197 37.40 0.53 6.86
C HIS A 197 38.30 -0.58 6.30
N SER A 198 38.03 -1.02 5.07
CA SER A 198 38.86 -2.00 4.33
C SER A 198 40.32 -1.56 4.12
N SER A 199 40.59 -0.25 4.10
CA SER A 199 41.93 0.34 3.96
C SER A 199 42.61 0.66 5.31
N ALA A 200 41.87 0.59 6.42
CA ALA A 200 42.38 0.91 7.75
C ALA A 200 43.02 -0.33 8.43
N ASP A 201 44.32 -0.53 8.21
CA ASP A 201 45.09 -1.63 8.82
C ASP A 201 45.48 -1.39 10.29
N ARG A 202 45.44 -0.14 10.76
CA ARG A 202 45.84 0.25 12.12
C ARG A 202 44.63 0.71 12.92
N MET A 203 44.48 0.20 14.14
CA MET A 203 43.40 0.59 15.06
C MET A 203 43.29 2.11 15.24
N VAL A 204 44.42 2.83 15.34
CA VAL A 204 44.42 4.30 15.48
C VAL A 204 43.79 5.01 14.28
N ALA A 205 44.03 4.52 13.05
CA ALA A 205 43.39 5.08 11.85
C ALA A 205 41.88 4.78 11.84
N LEU A 206 41.51 3.55 12.19
CA LEU A 206 40.11 3.11 12.26
C LEU A 206 39.31 3.85 13.36
N LEU A 207 39.94 4.22 14.48
CA LEU A 207 39.32 5.09 15.49
C LEU A 207 38.97 6.48 14.93
N GLY A 208 39.86 7.09 14.13
CA GLY A 208 39.55 8.34 13.43
C GLY A 208 38.43 8.18 12.39
N THR A 209 38.38 7.05 11.67
CA THR A 209 37.26 6.73 10.78
C THR A 209 35.94 6.58 11.56
N TYR A 210 35.96 5.93 12.72
CA TYR A 210 34.81 5.77 13.59
C TYR A 210 34.27 7.08 14.17
N GLU A 211 35.12 8.09 14.38
CA GLU A 211 34.72 9.43 14.80
C GLU A 211 33.99 10.15 13.66
N ALA A 212 34.56 10.13 12.45
CA ALA A 212 33.91 10.67 11.24
C ALA A 212 32.60 9.93 10.88
N GLU A 213 32.50 8.61 11.13
CA GLU A 213 31.24 7.86 11.00
C GLU A 213 30.16 8.34 11.99
N ASP A 214 30.53 8.60 13.24
CA ASP A 214 29.59 9.08 14.27
C ASP A 214 29.13 10.51 13.94
N GLU A 215 29.97 11.34 13.33
CA GLU A 215 29.65 12.68 12.81
C GLU A 215 28.73 12.60 11.59
N ALA A 216 29.12 11.88 10.54
CA ALA A 216 28.30 11.70 9.32
C ALA A 216 26.95 11.01 9.59
N TYR A 217 26.84 10.20 10.66
CA TYR A 217 25.55 9.69 11.12
C TYR A 217 24.68 10.78 11.78
N GLN A 218 25.28 11.70 12.55
CA GLN A 218 24.55 12.83 13.13
C GLN A 218 24.06 13.80 12.03
N ASP A 219 24.89 14.08 11.02
CA ASP A 219 24.49 14.87 9.84
C ASP A 219 23.33 14.20 9.08
N LEU A 220 23.43 12.88 8.86
CA LEU A 220 22.34 12.11 8.26
C LEU A 220 21.05 12.20 9.08
N VAL A 221 21.12 12.18 10.41
CA VAL A 221 19.96 12.37 11.29
C VAL A 221 19.43 13.80 11.24
N ALA A 222 20.29 14.82 11.14
CA ALA A 222 19.88 16.22 11.01
C ALA A 222 19.14 16.47 9.68
N VAL A 223 19.72 16.04 8.55
CA VAL A 223 19.10 16.14 7.21
C VAL A 223 17.85 15.26 7.10
N ALA A 224 17.83 14.07 7.72
CA ALA A 224 16.61 13.28 7.85
C ALA A 224 15.53 14.07 8.61
N THR A 225 15.90 14.69 9.72
CA THR A 225 14.96 15.41 10.59
C THR A 225 14.34 16.61 9.88
N SER A 226 15.12 17.43 9.17
CA SER A 226 14.58 18.56 8.40
C SER A 226 13.66 18.11 7.28
N PHE A 227 14.07 17.12 6.47
CA PHE A 227 13.27 16.57 5.38
C PHE A 227 11.95 15.95 5.88
N PHE A 228 12.00 15.13 6.93
CA PHE A 228 10.80 14.51 7.47
C PHE A 228 9.91 15.51 8.24
N GLN A 229 10.46 16.55 8.87
CA GLN A 229 9.66 17.65 9.41
C GLN A 229 8.89 18.39 8.31
N TYR A 230 9.54 18.69 7.18
CA TYR A 230 8.91 19.31 6.01
C TYR A 230 7.79 18.42 5.43
N LEU A 231 8.04 17.11 5.23
CA LEU A 231 7.01 16.17 4.78
C LEU A 231 5.83 16.02 5.75
N LEU A 232 6.06 16.14 7.06
CA LEU A 232 5.01 16.04 8.08
C LEU A 232 4.15 17.30 8.18
N GLN A 233 4.64 18.47 7.76
CA GLN A 233 4.00 19.75 8.06
C GLN A 233 2.58 19.88 7.47
N PRO A 234 2.32 19.61 6.17
CA PRO A 234 0.97 19.73 5.60
C PRO A 234 -0.07 18.84 6.31
N PHE A 235 0.34 17.66 6.80
CA PHE A 235 -0.54 16.76 7.54
C PHE A 235 -0.77 17.20 8.99
N ARG A 236 0.19 17.88 9.62
CA ARG A 236 -0.02 18.52 10.93
C ARG A 236 -1.04 19.64 10.82
N ASP A 237 -0.87 20.50 9.82
CA ASP A 237 -1.74 21.65 9.55
C ASP A 237 -3.15 21.18 9.19
N MET A 238 -3.29 20.23 8.27
CA MET A 238 -4.59 19.64 7.90
C MET A 238 -5.30 18.97 9.09
N ARG A 239 -4.57 18.27 9.96
CA ARG A 239 -5.14 17.66 11.17
C ARG A 239 -5.62 18.73 12.15
N GLU A 240 -4.84 19.80 12.35
CA GLU A 240 -5.21 20.89 13.25
C GLU A 240 -6.42 21.67 12.74
N LEU A 241 -6.41 22.09 11.46
CA LEU A 241 -7.54 22.73 10.80
C LEU A 241 -8.81 21.87 10.86
N ALA A 242 -8.71 20.57 10.57
CA ALA A 242 -9.86 19.66 10.62
C ALA A 242 -10.40 19.48 12.04
N CYS A 243 -9.54 19.43 13.07
CA CYS A 243 -9.96 19.46 14.46
C CYS A 243 -10.65 20.79 14.83
N LEU A 244 -10.14 21.94 14.38
CA LEU A 244 -10.71 23.26 14.66
C LEU A 244 -12.10 23.41 14.03
N TYR A 245 -12.26 23.14 12.73
CA TYR A 245 -13.56 23.19 12.05
C TYR A 245 -14.57 22.21 12.67
N LYS A 246 -14.15 21.00 13.05
CA LYS A 246 -15.02 20.06 13.76
C LYS A 246 -15.50 20.61 15.10
N ILE A 247 -14.62 21.26 15.87
CA ILE A 247 -14.98 21.88 17.16
C ILE A 247 -15.90 23.09 16.97
N GLU A 248 -15.70 23.88 15.92
CA GLU A 248 -16.59 25.00 15.57
C GLU A 248 -17.99 24.52 15.18
N ILE A 249 -18.08 23.48 14.33
CA ILE A 249 -19.36 22.87 13.96
C ILE A 249 -20.07 22.29 15.19
N LEU A 250 -19.37 21.57 16.07
CA LEU A 250 -19.95 21.04 17.30
C LEU A 250 -20.49 22.15 18.21
N LYS A 251 -19.81 23.30 18.30
CA LYS A 251 -20.35 24.47 19.02
C LYS A 251 -21.63 25.01 18.36
N SER A 252 -21.69 25.11 17.04
CA SER A 252 -22.93 25.54 16.36
C SER A 252 -24.10 24.57 16.64
N LEU A 253 -23.83 23.27 16.73
CA LEU A 253 -24.81 22.24 17.10
C LEU A 253 -25.22 22.28 18.59
N GLU A 254 -24.36 22.78 19.48
CA GLU A 254 -24.63 22.90 20.92
C GLU A 254 -25.30 24.23 21.32
N PHE A 255 -25.03 25.33 20.61
CA PHE A 255 -25.37 26.69 21.05
C PHE A 255 -26.28 27.50 20.09
N GLU A 256 -26.57 27.02 18.87
CA GLU A 256 -27.46 27.72 17.93
C GLU A 256 -28.81 26.98 17.77
N ASP A 257 -29.93 27.73 17.70
CA ASP A 257 -31.28 27.20 17.46
C ASP A 257 -31.46 26.77 15.98
N LEU A 258 -30.85 25.65 15.61
CA LEU A 258 -30.76 25.18 14.24
C LEU A 258 -31.92 24.28 13.80
N GLY A 259 -32.40 24.51 12.56
CA GLY A 259 -33.40 23.63 11.94
C GLY A 259 -32.85 22.23 11.61
N PRO A 260 -33.67 21.17 11.63
CA PRO A 260 -33.19 19.78 11.53
C PRO A 260 -32.44 19.45 10.24
N LYS A 261 -32.74 20.15 9.13
CA LYS A 261 -31.98 20.03 7.87
C LYS A 261 -30.56 20.61 7.95
N ARG A 262 -30.34 21.64 8.78
CA ARG A 262 -29.02 22.24 9.01
C ARG A 262 -28.23 21.42 10.02
N ILE A 263 -28.88 20.90 11.06
CA ILE A 263 -28.30 19.91 12.00
C ILE A 263 -27.73 18.72 11.21
N ALA A 264 -28.55 18.00 10.44
CA ALA A 264 -28.10 16.83 9.68
C ALA A 264 -27.01 17.14 8.63
N ALA A 265 -26.94 18.37 8.11
CA ALA A 265 -25.87 18.81 7.22
C ALA A 265 -24.56 19.05 7.98
N LEU A 266 -24.62 19.67 9.16
CA LEU A 266 -23.48 19.94 10.04
C LEU A 266 -22.95 18.66 10.70
N GLU A 267 -23.80 17.72 11.10
CA GLU A 267 -23.39 16.39 11.57
C GLU A 267 -22.55 15.66 10.51
N LYS A 268 -23.00 15.70 9.24
CA LYS A 268 -22.25 15.16 8.10
C LYS A 268 -20.93 15.93 7.85
N GLU A 269 -20.94 17.26 7.99
CA GLU A 269 -19.73 18.07 7.81
C GLU A 269 -18.70 17.81 8.91
N ALA A 270 -19.11 17.72 10.18
CA ALA A 270 -18.26 17.35 11.31
C ALA A 270 -17.66 15.94 11.17
N GLU A 271 -18.38 15.02 10.52
CA GLU A 271 -17.90 13.68 10.19
C GLU A 271 -16.89 13.70 9.03
N GLU A 272 -17.11 14.52 7.99
CA GLU A 272 -16.11 14.74 6.93
C GLU A 272 -14.83 15.38 7.48
N TRP A 273 -14.93 16.31 8.43
CA TRP A 273 -13.78 16.85 9.16
C TRP A 273 -13.14 15.82 10.11
N ARG A 274 -13.92 14.92 10.73
CA ARG A 274 -13.36 13.77 11.49
C ARG A 274 -12.47 12.91 10.61
N MET A 275 -12.97 12.48 9.45
CA MET A 275 -12.22 11.63 8.52
C MET A 275 -10.94 12.32 8.04
N LYS A 276 -11.00 13.59 7.63
CA LYS A 276 -9.81 14.38 7.24
C LYS A 276 -8.74 14.44 8.36
N ALA A 277 -9.15 14.60 9.61
CA ALA A 277 -8.22 14.62 10.75
C ALA A 277 -7.58 13.25 11.00
N GLU A 278 -8.32 12.16 10.79
CA GLU A 278 -7.84 10.78 10.96
C GLU A 278 -6.92 10.34 9.81
N ASP A 279 -7.25 10.68 8.56
CA ASP A 279 -6.39 10.44 7.38
C ASP A 279 -5.07 11.22 7.46
N ALA A 280 -5.11 12.45 7.97
CA ALA A 280 -3.92 13.24 8.25
C ALA A 280 -3.09 12.65 9.39
N ALA A 281 -3.74 12.18 10.47
CA ALA A 281 -3.07 11.49 11.58
C ALA A 281 -2.48 10.13 11.19
N ALA A 282 -3.10 9.42 10.24
CA ALA A 282 -2.57 8.19 9.64
C ALA A 282 -1.30 8.51 8.82
N SER A 283 -1.38 9.50 7.94
CA SER A 283 -0.27 9.95 7.10
C SER A 283 0.96 10.39 7.93
N ILE A 284 0.74 11.11 9.04
CA ILE A 284 1.80 11.47 10.01
C ILE A 284 2.52 10.23 10.55
N GLN A 285 1.77 9.18 10.91
CA GLN A 285 2.37 7.95 11.47
C GLN A 285 3.14 7.16 10.43
N ASP A 286 2.62 7.04 9.20
CA ASP A 286 3.25 6.26 8.14
C ASP A 286 4.55 6.93 7.65
N ILE A 287 4.58 8.27 7.58
CA ILE A 287 5.80 9.07 7.39
C ILE A 287 6.77 8.89 8.56
N THR A 288 6.29 8.83 9.81
CA THR A 288 7.11 8.62 11.01
C THR A 288 7.75 7.22 11.05
N VAL A 289 7.03 6.16 10.63
CA VAL A 289 7.62 4.82 10.42
C VAL A 289 8.77 4.90 9.41
N THR A 290 8.57 5.65 8.32
CA THR A 290 9.55 5.80 7.25
C THR A 290 10.80 6.55 7.70
N TYR A 291 10.69 7.57 8.57
CA TYR A 291 11.83 8.20 9.23
C TYR A 291 12.65 7.17 10.04
N PHE A 292 12.01 6.50 11.00
CA PHE A 292 12.71 5.57 11.90
C PHE A 292 13.26 4.33 11.17
N ALA A 293 12.64 3.92 10.06
CA ALA A 293 13.15 2.85 9.20
C ALA A 293 14.49 3.25 8.52
N GLN A 294 14.70 4.53 8.23
CA GLN A 294 15.91 5.01 7.56
C GLN A 294 17.06 5.26 8.54
N THR A 295 16.79 5.84 9.72
CA THR A 295 17.80 6.04 10.78
C THR A 295 18.28 4.71 11.37
N SER A 296 17.36 3.81 11.73
CA SER A 296 17.72 2.46 12.24
C SER A 296 18.48 1.62 11.21
N LYS A 297 18.18 1.74 9.91
CA LYS A 297 18.92 1.07 8.83
C LYS A 297 20.36 1.58 8.68
N ALA A 298 20.62 2.87 8.93
CA ALA A 298 21.98 3.41 8.95
C ALA A 298 22.77 2.87 10.16
N LEU A 299 22.18 2.90 11.37
CA LEU A 299 22.78 2.29 12.57
C LEU A 299 23.05 0.79 12.42
N ALA A 300 22.14 0.05 11.75
CA ALA A 300 22.34 -1.37 11.44
C ALA A 300 23.57 -1.61 10.55
N GLY A 301 23.85 -0.70 9.61
CA GLY A 301 25.05 -0.73 8.76
C GLY A 301 26.32 -0.54 9.57
N MET A 302 26.38 0.52 10.38
CA MET A 302 27.53 0.82 11.26
C MET A 302 27.80 -0.31 12.26
N LEU A 303 26.74 -0.83 12.91
CA LEU A 303 26.84 -1.94 13.85
C LEU A 303 27.37 -3.21 13.17
N LYS A 304 26.86 -3.56 11.97
CA LYS A 304 27.34 -4.73 11.21
C LYS A 304 28.82 -4.59 10.84
N GLN A 305 29.23 -3.42 10.32
CA GLN A 305 30.61 -3.16 9.92
C GLN A 305 31.55 -3.27 11.14
N MET A 306 31.18 -2.63 12.26
CA MET A 306 31.97 -2.68 13.48
C MET A 306 32.04 -4.08 14.11
N GLU A 307 31.05 -4.96 13.91
CA GLU A 307 31.14 -6.37 14.29
C GLU A 307 32.02 -7.20 13.34
N GLU A 308 32.19 -6.80 12.09
CA GLU A 308 33.17 -7.37 11.16
C GLU A 308 34.59 -6.91 11.50
N ASP A 309 34.79 -5.63 11.81
CA ASP A 309 36.06 -5.10 12.31
C ASP A 309 36.49 -5.73 13.64
N LYS A 310 35.54 -6.05 14.53
CA LYS A 310 35.82 -6.81 15.77
C LYS A 310 36.47 -8.18 15.51
N ARG A 311 36.29 -8.76 14.32
CA ARG A 311 36.94 -10.03 13.92
C ARG A 311 38.34 -9.83 13.32
N ARG A 312 38.66 -8.61 12.84
CA ARG A 312 39.97 -8.25 12.26
C ARG A 312 41.03 -7.98 13.33
N PHE A 313 40.64 -7.40 14.48
CA PHE A 313 41.59 -6.94 15.51
C PHE A 313 41.60 -7.83 16.76
N GLY A 314 42.79 -8.05 17.32
CA GLY A 314 42.98 -8.83 18.55
C GLY A 314 42.41 -8.14 19.80
N PRO A 315 42.08 -8.88 20.88
CA PRO A 315 41.32 -8.35 22.03
C PRO A 315 41.91 -7.10 22.70
N ALA A 316 43.24 -7.02 22.81
CA ALA A 316 43.92 -5.88 23.41
C ALA A 316 43.79 -4.60 22.56
N ALA A 317 43.89 -4.70 21.23
CA ALA A 317 43.66 -3.58 20.33
C ALA A 317 42.16 -3.22 20.25
N TRP A 318 41.27 -4.21 20.35
CA TRP A 318 39.82 -3.97 20.34
C TRP A 318 39.32 -3.25 21.60
N ALA A 319 40.07 -3.29 22.72
CA ALA A 319 39.64 -2.70 23.99
C ALA A 319 39.31 -1.19 23.89
N SER A 320 40.02 -0.43 23.04
CA SER A 320 39.72 0.99 22.78
C SER A 320 38.45 1.21 21.97
N ALA A 321 38.10 0.28 21.07
CA ALA A 321 36.91 0.36 20.22
C ALA A 321 35.65 -0.20 20.90
N ALA A 322 35.79 -1.09 21.88
CA ALA A 322 34.67 -1.75 22.55
C ALA A 322 33.58 -0.80 23.11
N PRO A 323 33.89 0.36 23.74
CA PRO A 323 32.87 1.30 24.22
C PRO A 323 31.98 1.86 23.11
N ARG A 324 32.52 2.12 21.91
CA ARG A 324 31.71 2.59 20.77
C ARG A 324 30.79 1.49 20.25
N LEU A 325 31.20 0.22 20.23
CA LEU A 325 30.31 -0.87 19.83
C LEU A 325 29.13 -1.02 20.82
N GLU A 326 29.36 -0.81 22.11
CA GLU A 326 28.31 -0.79 23.13
C GLU A 326 27.37 0.42 22.97
N LYS A 327 27.92 1.61 22.71
CA LYS A 327 27.15 2.83 22.36
C LYS A 327 26.27 2.62 21.12
N LEU A 328 26.82 2.08 20.03
CA LEU A 328 26.07 1.81 18.80
C LEU A 328 24.98 0.76 19.00
N ARG A 329 25.23 -0.31 19.76
CA ARG A 329 24.20 -1.31 20.12
C ARG A 329 23.06 -0.70 20.93
N PHE A 330 23.36 0.17 21.90
CA PHE A 330 22.35 0.89 22.66
C PHE A 330 21.52 1.85 21.79
N LEU A 331 22.17 2.63 20.91
CA LEU A 331 21.50 3.53 19.98
C LEU A 331 20.63 2.77 18.98
N PHE A 332 21.15 1.69 18.39
CA PHE A 332 20.41 0.84 17.46
C PHE A 332 19.17 0.20 18.13
N ALA A 333 19.29 -0.31 19.35
CA ALA A 333 18.16 -0.84 20.10
C ALA A 333 17.11 0.24 20.44
N LYS A 334 17.56 1.45 20.81
CA LYS A 334 16.68 2.61 21.07
C LYS A 334 15.91 3.02 19.81
N GLU A 335 16.59 3.12 18.67
CA GLU A 335 15.99 3.60 17.41
C GLU A 335 15.05 2.55 16.80
N THR A 336 15.47 1.27 16.82
CA THR A 336 14.63 0.15 16.38
C THR A 336 13.39 0.01 17.27
N LEU A 337 13.49 0.29 18.57
CA LEU A 337 12.32 0.34 19.46
C LEU A 337 11.31 1.42 19.05
N GLN A 338 11.74 2.59 18.58
CA GLN A 338 10.82 3.61 18.05
C GLN A 338 10.23 3.18 16.71
N HIS A 339 11.06 2.65 15.79
CA HIS A 339 10.59 2.10 14.51
C HIS A 339 9.48 1.06 14.73
N MET A 340 9.72 0.03 15.54
CA MET A 340 8.75 -1.05 15.72
C MET A 340 7.49 -0.61 16.48
N ARG A 341 7.57 0.38 17.38
CA ARG A 341 6.39 0.99 18.03
C ARG A 341 5.55 1.81 17.05
N ALA A 342 6.18 2.59 16.17
CA ALA A 342 5.48 3.27 15.10
C ALA A 342 4.81 2.26 14.15
N THR A 343 5.53 1.20 13.76
CA THR A 343 5.00 0.11 12.94
C THR A 343 3.83 -0.63 13.63
N GLU A 344 3.89 -0.89 14.94
CA GLU A 344 2.78 -1.49 15.70
C GLU A 344 1.50 -0.65 15.61
N MET A 345 1.59 0.68 15.71
CA MET A 345 0.42 1.58 15.58
C MET A 345 -0.17 1.52 14.16
N CYS A 346 0.68 1.50 13.13
CA CYS A 346 0.24 1.42 11.74
C CYS A 346 -0.43 0.07 11.43
N LEU A 347 0.15 -1.03 11.91
CA LEU A 347 -0.42 -2.39 11.78
C LEU A 347 -1.73 -2.55 12.58
N SER A 348 -1.84 -1.89 13.73
CA SER A 348 -3.09 -1.88 14.51
C SER A 348 -4.20 -1.15 13.77
N ARG A 349 -3.92 0.06 13.22
CA ARG A 349 -4.86 0.78 12.32
C ARG A 349 -5.26 -0.08 11.11
N LYS A 350 -4.29 -0.61 10.37
CA LYS A 350 -4.51 -1.50 9.21
C LYS A 350 -5.46 -2.66 9.57
N LYS A 351 -5.24 -3.30 10.72
CA LYS A 351 -6.08 -4.39 11.23
C LYS A 351 -7.50 -3.94 11.56
N ASP A 352 -7.66 -2.78 12.19
CA ASP A 352 -8.98 -2.27 12.57
C ASP A 352 -9.78 -1.83 11.34
N THR A 353 -9.16 -1.18 10.36
CA THR A 353 -9.76 -0.90 9.04
C THR A 353 -10.19 -2.17 8.29
N ILE A 354 -9.51 -3.30 8.46
CA ILE A 354 -9.96 -4.59 7.90
C ILE A 354 -11.22 -5.11 8.60
N LYS A 355 -11.38 -4.90 9.93
CA LYS A 355 -12.63 -5.22 10.64
C LYS A 355 -13.78 -4.35 10.16
N GLU A 356 -13.56 -3.04 10.08
CA GLU A 356 -14.57 -2.06 9.63
C GLU A 356 -15.12 -2.44 8.25
N ARG A 357 -14.23 -2.82 7.31
CA ARG A 357 -14.62 -3.33 5.99
C ARG A 357 -15.42 -4.63 6.05
N LEU A 358 -15.09 -5.54 6.96
CA LEU A 358 -15.82 -6.80 7.16
C LEU A 358 -17.21 -6.56 7.78
N GLU A 359 -17.30 -5.68 8.76
CA GLU A 359 -18.55 -5.26 9.41
C GLU A 359 -19.47 -4.50 8.44
N ASP A 360 -18.91 -3.66 7.57
CA ASP A 360 -19.68 -2.92 6.58
C ASP A 360 -20.16 -3.81 5.42
N LEU A 361 -19.40 -4.86 5.04
CA LEU A 361 -19.90 -5.92 4.16
C LEU A 361 -21.05 -6.71 4.83
N LEU A 362 -20.90 -7.10 6.10
CA LEU A 362 -21.94 -7.80 6.85
C LEU A 362 -23.23 -6.96 6.98
N ARG A 363 -23.09 -5.64 7.17
CA ARG A 363 -24.22 -4.69 7.20
C ARG A 363 -24.89 -4.57 5.82
N ARG A 364 -24.13 -4.58 4.73
CA ARG A 364 -24.66 -4.56 3.36
C ARG A 364 -25.40 -5.86 3.02
N ASP A 365 -24.93 -7.02 3.46
CA ASP A 365 -25.62 -8.31 3.32
C ASP A 365 -26.94 -8.32 4.13
N GLN A 366 -26.94 -7.90 5.40
CA GLN A 366 -28.16 -7.78 6.20
C GLN A 366 -29.23 -6.89 5.53
N ASN A 367 -28.82 -5.77 4.93
CA ASN A 367 -29.73 -4.90 4.19
C ASN A 367 -30.19 -5.54 2.85
N GLN A 368 -29.31 -6.21 2.11
CA GLN A 368 -29.66 -6.92 0.86
C GLN A 368 -30.58 -8.12 1.09
N ARG A 369 -30.57 -8.74 2.28
CA ARG A 369 -31.51 -9.80 2.64
C ARG A 369 -32.94 -9.31 2.87
N ALA A 370 -33.16 -8.02 3.07
CA ALA A 370 -34.50 -7.43 3.02
C ALA A 370 -35.00 -7.32 1.57
N ASP A 371 -34.16 -6.81 0.66
CA ASP A 371 -34.46 -6.64 -0.77
C ASP A 371 -34.22 -7.93 -1.58
N SER A 372 -35.19 -8.84 -1.51
CA SER A 372 -35.13 -10.17 -2.10
C SER A 372 -34.95 -10.21 -3.64
N ARG A 373 -33.69 -10.15 -4.14
CA ARG A 373 -33.20 -10.71 -5.44
C ARG A 373 -31.69 -10.43 -5.69
N SER A 374 -30.77 -11.30 -5.26
CA SER A 374 -29.45 -11.43 -5.92
C SER A 374 -28.71 -12.75 -5.64
N ALA A 375 -29.10 -13.83 -6.33
CA ALA A 375 -28.35 -15.10 -6.29
C ALA A 375 -27.08 -15.09 -7.18
N LEU A 376 -26.73 -13.95 -7.80
CA LEU A 376 -25.55 -13.81 -8.67
C LEU A 376 -24.36 -13.07 -8.00
N GLY A 377 -24.58 -12.42 -6.86
CA GLY A 377 -23.53 -11.68 -6.14
C GLY A 377 -22.69 -12.52 -5.17
N ASP A 378 -23.27 -13.63 -4.69
CA ASP A 378 -22.81 -14.41 -3.53
C ASP A 378 -21.33 -14.85 -3.64
N GLY A 379 -20.93 -15.41 -4.80
CA GLY A 379 -19.55 -15.83 -5.04
C GLY A 379 -18.54 -14.68 -4.94
N ARG A 380 -18.83 -13.52 -5.53
CA ARG A 380 -17.96 -12.34 -5.44
C ARG A 380 -17.87 -11.79 -4.01
N GLN A 381 -18.94 -11.90 -3.24
CA GLN A 381 -18.94 -11.49 -1.83
C GLN A 381 -18.06 -12.45 -1.00
N GLN A 382 -18.18 -13.76 -1.21
CA GLN A 382 -17.30 -14.75 -0.58
C GLN A 382 -15.82 -14.53 -0.95
N ASP A 383 -15.50 -14.32 -2.23
CA ASP A 383 -14.14 -14.00 -2.69
C ASP A 383 -13.56 -12.77 -1.96
N THR A 384 -14.36 -11.73 -1.73
CA THR A 384 -13.92 -10.53 -0.97
C THR A 384 -13.77 -10.78 0.53
N VAL A 385 -14.56 -11.67 1.14
CA VAL A 385 -14.44 -12.04 2.55
C VAL A 385 -13.18 -12.87 2.78
N ASP A 386 -12.92 -13.86 1.92
CA ASP A 386 -11.72 -14.70 1.98
C ASP A 386 -10.44 -13.83 1.79
N GLN A 387 -10.49 -12.84 0.90
CA GLN A 387 -9.39 -11.89 0.70
C GLN A 387 -9.17 -10.96 1.92
N LEU A 388 -10.23 -10.51 2.60
CA LEU A 388 -10.11 -9.71 3.83
C LEU A 388 -9.61 -10.55 5.00
N GLU A 389 -10.01 -11.83 5.11
CA GLU A 389 -9.50 -12.73 6.14
C GLU A 389 -7.99 -13.00 5.96
N LEU A 390 -7.53 -13.20 4.72
CA LEU A 390 -6.10 -13.34 4.44
C LEU A 390 -5.32 -12.07 4.86
N GLN A 391 -5.80 -10.88 4.50
CA GLN A 391 -5.19 -9.61 4.91
C GLN A 391 -5.19 -9.43 6.44
N PHE A 392 -6.25 -9.87 7.13
CA PHE A 392 -6.32 -9.85 8.59
C PHE A 392 -5.27 -10.79 9.22
N TYR A 393 -5.12 -12.00 8.68
CA TYR A 393 -4.13 -12.98 9.12
C TYR A 393 -2.70 -12.48 8.91
N GLU A 394 -2.38 -11.97 7.72
CA GLU A 394 -1.08 -11.40 7.39
C GLU A 394 -0.74 -10.25 8.36
N THR A 395 -1.67 -9.30 8.54
CA THR A 395 -1.51 -8.18 9.48
C THR A 395 -1.37 -8.65 10.93
N GLN A 396 -2.03 -9.75 11.31
CA GLN A 396 -1.90 -10.34 12.64
C GLN A 396 -0.54 -11.01 12.87
N LEU A 397 0.10 -11.58 11.84
CA LEU A 397 1.49 -12.06 11.92
C LEU A 397 2.48 -10.90 11.99
N GLU A 398 2.35 -9.90 11.12
CA GLU A 398 3.18 -8.68 11.13
C GLU A 398 3.16 -8.02 12.52
N LEU A 399 1.97 -7.95 13.14
CA LEU A 399 1.77 -7.38 14.47
C LEU A 399 2.38 -8.23 15.60
N TYR A 400 2.44 -9.56 15.46
CA TYR A 400 3.18 -10.42 16.40
C TYR A 400 4.70 -10.23 16.27
N ASP A 401 5.23 -10.11 15.05
CA ASP A 401 6.65 -9.85 14.83
C ASP A 401 7.07 -8.46 15.32
N ALA A 402 6.26 -7.43 15.08
CA ALA A 402 6.47 -6.09 15.64
C ALA A 402 6.55 -6.12 17.17
N LYS A 403 5.60 -6.80 17.84
CA LYS A 403 5.61 -6.96 19.31
C LYS A 403 6.81 -7.77 19.82
N PHE A 404 7.24 -8.80 19.08
CA PHE A 404 8.41 -9.59 19.45
C PHE A 404 9.70 -8.77 19.36
N GLU A 405 9.85 -7.95 18.33
CA GLU A 405 11.00 -7.06 18.15
C GLU A 405 10.99 -5.89 19.13
N ILE A 406 9.84 -5.29 19.47
CA ILE A 406 9.71 -4.32 20.58
C ILE A 406 10.30 -4.91 21.87
N LEU A 407 9.83 -6.09 22.28
CA LEU A 407 10.30 -6.74 23.50
C LEU A 407 11.78 -7.12 23.45
N LYS A 408 12.31 -7.51 22.27
CA LYS A 408 13.74 -7.81 22.07
C LYS A 408 14.62 -6.58 22.27
N ASN A 409 14.20 -5.43 21.75
CA ASN A 409 14.92 -4.16 21.93
C ASN A 409 14.80 -3.65 23.38
N GLU A 410 13.63 -3.78 24.02
CA GLU A 410 13.47 -3.50 25.46
C GLU A 410 14.38 -4.40 26.33
N GLU A 411 14.52 -5.68 25.98
CA GLU A 411 15.45 -6.61 26.65
C GLU A 411 16.91 -6.18 26.49
N GLN A 412 17.33 -5.77 25.29
CA GLN A 412 18.69 -5.26 25.01
C GLN A 412 19.01 -3.98 25.81
N LEU A 413 18.06 -3.04 25.89
CA LEU A 413 18.21 -1.82 26.69
C LEU A 413 18.31 -2.12 28.19
N LEU A 414 17.58 -3.12 28.70
CA LEU A 414 17.75 -3.60 30.08
C LEU A 414 19.10 -4.29 30.28
N VAL A 415 19.58 -5.10 29.33
CA VAL A 415 20.89 -5.76 29.40
C VAL A 415 22.02 -4.73 29.51
N ALA A 416 22.01 -3.68 28.67
CA ALA A 416 22.99 -2.60 28.76
C ALA A 416 22.99 -1.93 30.15
N GLN A 417 21.81 -1.61 30.70
CA GLN A 417 21.69 -1.05 32.06
C GLN A 417 22.20 -2.01 33.16
N ILE A 418 21.93 -3.31 33.01
CA ILE A 418 22.42 -4.35 33.94
C ILE A 418 23.94 -4.47 33.86
N GLU A 419 24.54 -4.36 32.67
CA GLU A 419 25.99 -4.36 32.46
C GLU A 419 26.66 -3.12 33.05
N THR A 420 26.07 -1.92 32.90
CA THR A 420 26.53 -0.71 33.61
C THR A 420 26.49 -0.87 35.13
N LEU A 421 25.39 -1.38 35.70
CA LEU A 421 25.30 -1.61 37.15
C LEU A 421 26.27 -2.68 37.64
N ARG A 422 26.54 -3.72 36.83
CA ARG A 422 27.55 -4.75 37.14
C ARG A 422 28.97 -4.19 37.16
N ARG A 423 29.30 -3.26 36.25
CA ARG A 423 30.57 -2.53 36.24
C ARG A 423 30.73 -1.67 37.50
N GLN A 424 29.74 -0.84 37.82
CA GLN A 424 29.72 -0.03 39.05
C GLN A 424 29.84 -0.86 40.34
N VAL A 425 29.16 -2.01 40.41
CA VAL A 425 29.26 -2.95 41.55
C VAL A 425 30.61 -3.69 41.60
N LYS A 426 31.34 -3.77 40.49
CA LYS A 426 32.71 -4.32 40.43
C LYS A 426 33.73 -3.26 40.83
N GLU A 427 33.62 -2.05 40.28
CA GLU A 427 34.44 -0.88 40.59
C GLU A 427 34.42 -0.57 42.10
N LEU A 428 33.24 -0.46 42.73
CA LEU A 428 33.07 -0.25 44.17
C LEU A 428 33.43 -1.46 45.07
N LYS A 429 34.02 -2.52 44.51
CA LYS A 429 34.54 -3.69 45.24
C LYS A 429 36.02 -3.93 45.00
N GLU A 430 36.52 -3.48 43.86
CA GLU A 430 37.92 -3.52 43.46
C GLU A 430 38.60 -2.15 43.73
N GLU A 431 37.91 -1.25 44.43
CA GLU A 431 38.43 0.01 44.94
C GLU A 431 39.56 -0.26 45.94
N VAL A 432 40.80 0.01 45.50
CA VAL A 432 42.01 -0.29 46.27
C VAL A 432 42.18 0.73 47.38
N VAL A 433 41.76 0.37 48.59
CA VAL A 433 42.05 1.13 49.80
C VAL A 433 43.55 1.01 50.11
N TYR A 434 44.29 2.09 49.86
CA TYR A 434 45.65 2.26 50.36
C TYR A 434 45.57 2.63 51.85
N TYR A 435 46.16 1.79 52.69
CA TYR A 435 46.38 2.09 54.10
C TYR A 435 47.76 2.73 54.28
N ASP A 436 47.87 3.70 55.19
CA ASP A 436 49.17 4.21 55.64
C ASP A 436 49.97 3.12 56.34
N VAL A 437 51.28 3.34 56.47
CA VAL A 437 52.21 2.38 57.08
C VAL A 437 51.96 2.33 58.60
N CYS A 438 51.28 1.28 59.07
CA CYS A 438 51.15 0.97 60.49
C CYS A 438 52.53 0.73 61.11
N GLU A 439 52.83 1.40 62.23
CA GLU A 439 54.07 1.15 62.98
C GLU A 439 53.97 -0.13 63.82
N ASP A 440 52.78 -0.48 64.32
CA ASP A 440 52.52 -1.68 65.11
C ASP A 440 51.79 -2.80 64.35
N GLN A 441 52.23 -4.04 64.55
CA GLN A 441 51.67 -5.22 63.88
C GLN A 441 50.25 -5.57 64.36
N GLU A 442 49.87 -5.16 65.57
CA GLU A 442 48.53 -5.40 66.12
C GLU A 442 47.48 -4.45 65.51
N GLU A 443 47.84 -3.19 65.21
CA GLU A 443 46.97 -2.27 64.47
C GLU A 443 46.67 -2.83 63.07
N LEU A 444 47.71 -3.25 62.34
CA LEU A 444 47.57 -3.85 61.01
C LEU A 444 46.64 -5.08 61.03
N GLN A 445 46.76 -5.96 62.02
CA GLN A 445 45.85 -7.11 62.15
C GLN A 445 44.42 -6.68 62.50
N SER A 446 44.21 -5.63 63.29
CA SER A 446 42.88 -5.10 63.61
C SER A 446 42.18 -4.48 62.38
N MET A 447 42.95 -3.79 61.52
CA MET A 447 42.48 -3.19 60.27
C MET A 447 42.14 -4.26 59.24
N ILE A 448 42.95 -5.33 59.14
CA ILE A 448 42.64 -6.48 58.28
C ILE A 448 41.38 -7.22 58.77
N HIS A 449 41.21 -7.41 60.08
CA HIS A 449 40.01 -8.06 60.63
C HIS A 449 38.72 -7.23 60.46
N THR A 450 38.80 -5.90 60.58
CA THR A 450 37.65 -5.03 60.26
C THR A 450 37.38 -4.97 58.76
N GLY A 451 38.41 -5.00 57.91
CA GLY A 451 38.28 -5.14 56.45
C GLY A 451 37.54 -6.41 56.03
N LEU A 452 37.86 -7.57 56.61
CA LEU A 452 37.13 -8.82 56.35
C LEU A 452 35.69 -8.83 56.87
N GLN A 453 35.31 -7.92 57.78
CA GLN A 453 33.97 -7.82 58.35
C GLN A 453 33.15 -6.64 57.81
N GLN A 454 33.63 -5.90 56.79
CA GLN A 454 32.82 -4.88 56.14
C GLN A 454 31.62 -5.50 55.40
N ALA A 455 30.44 -5.40 56.01
CA ALA A 455 29.19 -5.66 55.34
C ALA A 455 29.05 -4.74 54.11
N ASP A 456 28.54 -5.28 52.99
CA ASP A 456 28.40 -4.57 51.72
C ASP A 456 27.87 -3.13 51.90
N SER A 457 28.74 -2.16 51.59
CA SER A 457 28.46 -0.71 51.65
C SER A 457 27.01 -0.40 51.23
N PRO A 458 26.28 0.49 51.94
CA PRO A 458 24.86 0.73 51.68
C PRO A 458 24.58 1.09 50.20
N LEU A 459 25.55 1.73 49.53
CA LEU A 459 25.54 1.99 48.09
C LEU A 459 25.60 0.71 47.25
N VAL A 460 26.55 -0.20 47.51
CA VAL A 460 26.65 -1.51 46.85
C VAL A 460 25.39 -2.34 47.11
N SER A 461 24.87 -2.32 48.33
CA SER A 461 23.61 -2.96 48.72
C SER A 461 22.37 -2.34 48.04
N GLN A 462 22.40 -1.06 47.68
CA GLN A 462 21.36 -0.40 46.86
C GLN A 462 21.50 -0.78 45.38
N LEU A 463 22.72 -0.77 44.82
CA LEU A 463 22.99 -1.15 43.43
C LEU A 463 22.63 -2.62 43.16
N ARG A 464 22.94 -3.53 44.08
CA ARG A 464 22.51 -4.95 44.02
C ARG A 464 20.99 -5.10 43.96
N ARG A 465 20.24 -4.38 44.80
CA ARG A 465 18.75 -4.37 44.78
C ARG A 465 18.22 -3.83 43.45
N ARG A 466 18.83 -2.77 42.90
CA ARG A 466 18.47 -2.22 41.58
C ARG A 466 18.74 -3.22 40.46
N LEU A 467 19.91 -3.88 40.47
CA LEU A 467 20.29 -4.93 39.53
C LEU A 467 19.28 -6.09 39.55
N GLN A 468 18.95 -6.63 40.74
CA GLN A 468 17.95 -7.70 40.89
C GLN A 468 16.57 -7.29 40.36
N SER A 469 16.16 -6.03 40.54
CA SER A 469 14.93 -5.49 39.95
C SER A 469 14.97 -5.45 38.41
N LEU A 470 16.09 -5.04 37.81
CA LEU A 470 16.24 -5.06 36.34
C LEU A 470 16.31 -6.48 35.79
N GLU A 471 16.95 -7.43 36.48
CA GLU A 471 17.01 -8.83 36.05
C GLU A 471 15.63 -9.52 36.14
N SER A 472 14.83 -9.19 37.16
CA SER A 472 13.43 -9.62 37.25
C SER A 472 12.59 -9.07 36.09
N LYS A 473 12.73 -7.77 35.77
CA LYS A 473 12.10 -7.16 34.58
C LYS A 473 12.54 -7.82 33.28
N ARG A 474 13.85 -8.10 33.12
CA ARG A 474 14.40 -8.84 31.97
C ARG A 474 13.72 -10.20 31.85
N GLY A 475 13.66 -11.00 32.91
CA GLY A 475 12.98 -12.30 32.92
C GLY A 475 11.49 -12.24 32.56
N SER A 476 10.78 -11.20 32.99
CA SER A 476 9.39 -10.93 32.58
C SER A 476 9.26 -10.61 31.08
N ILE A 477 10.24 -9.91 30.49
CA ILE A 477 10.29 -9.68 29.05
C ILE A 477 10.63 -10.98 28.30
N CYS A 478 11.60 -11.78 28.76
CA CYS A 478 11.94 -13.07 28.15
C CYS A 478 10.73 -14.02 28.09
N SER A 479 9.92 -14.09 29.16
CA SER A 479 8.71 -14.93 29.17
C SER A 479 7.59 -14.40 28.27
N ARG A 480 7.41 -13.07 28.18
CA ARG A 480 6.50 -12.43 27.21
C ARG A 480 6.95 -12.69 25.76
N ARG A 481 8.26 -12.68 25.46
CA ARG A 481 8.80 -13.04 24.13
C ARG A 481 8.56 -14.51 23.77
N ALA A 482 8.72 -15.42 24.73
CA ALA A 482 8.40 -16.83 24.54
C ALA A 482 6.89 -17.04 24.28
N TYR A 483 6.02 -16.37 25.06
CA TYR A 483 4.58 -16.38 24.85
C TYR A 483 4.18 -15.87 23.45
N LEU A 484 4.77 -14.76 22.99
CA LEU A 484 4.48 -14.23 21.65
C LEU A 484 4.91 -15.17 20.53
N ARG A 485 6.08 -15.83 20.64
CA ARG A 485 6.51 -16.84 19.67
C ARG A 485 5.47 -17.97 19.58
N ASN A 486 5.17 -18.61 20.71
CA ASN A 486 4.18 -19.68 20.78
C ASN A 486 2.78 -19.23 20.28
N LYS A 487 2.44 -17.94 20.37
CA LYS A 487 1.20 -17.37 19.81
C LYS A 487 1.25 -17.15 18.30
N LYS A 488 2.40 -16.77 17.74
CA LYS A 488 2.61 -16.75 16.30
C LYS A 488 2.53 -18.16 15.73
N ASP A 489 3.20 -19.12 16.35
CA ASP A 489 3.23 -20.53 15.94
C ASP A 489 1.80 -21.12 15.90
N GLN A 490 1.03 -20.95 16.98
CA GLN A 490 -0.39 -21.32 17.04
C GLN A 490 -1.26 -20.65 15.97
N CYS A 491 -0.92 -19.42 15.56
CA CYS A 491 -1.66 -18.70 14.53
C CYS A 491 -1.36 -19.28 13.13
N MET A 492 -0.10 -19.62 12.86
CA MET A 492 0.33 -20.26 11.62
C MET A 492 -0.29 -21.67 11.49
N GLU A 493 -0.17 -22.50 12.53
CA GLU A 493 -0.78 -23.85 12.57
C GLU A 493 -2.29 -23.82 12.30
N ALA A 494 -3.03 -22.86 12.90
CA ALA A 494 -4.47 -22.74 12.72
C ALA A 494 -4.86 -22.34 11.29
N HIS A 495 -4.09 -21.48 10.64
CA HIS A 495 -4.31 -21.07 9.26
C HIS A 495 -3.95 -22.18 8.27
N GLU A 496 -2.86 -22.91 8.49
CA GLU A 496 -2.51 -24.11 7.73
C GLU A 496 -3.61 -25.18 7.82
N GLN A 497 -4.13 -25.45 9.03
CA GLN A 497 -5.26 -26.35 9.24
C GLN A 497 -6.52 -25.91 8.49
N LYS A 498 -6.85 -24.60 8.49
CA LYS A 498 -7.96 -24.06 7.69
C LYS A 498 -7.74 -24.26 6.19
N GLN A 499 -6.54 -23.98 5.66
CA GLN A 499 -6.23 -24.22 4.25
C GLN A 499 -6.32 -25.70 3.87
N LEU A 500 -5.83 -26.61 4.72
CA LEU A 500 -5.90 -28.05 4.48
C LEU A 500 -7.36 -28.55 4.50
N ALA A 501 -8.19 -28.05 5.42
CA ALA A 501 -9.61 -28.33 5.45
C ALA A 501 -10.33 -27.81 4.18
N GLY A 502 -10.02 -26.60 3.73
CA GLY A 502 -10.55 -26.03 2.47
C GLY A 502 -10.15 -26.85 1.24
N LYS A 503 -8.87 -27.23 1.12
CA LYS A 503 -8.34 -28.10 0.05
C LYS A 503 -9.05 -29.46 0.06
N HIS A 504 -9.22 -30.09 1.24
CA HIS A 504 -9.93 -31.37 1.37
C HIS A 504 -11.42 -31.25 0.99
N SER A 505 -12.09 -30.17 1.41
CA SER A 505 -13.49 -29.89 1.05
C SER A 505 -13.67 -29.71 -0.47
N SER A 506 -12.77 -28.96 -1.11
CA SER A 506 -12.75 -28.77 -2.58
C SER A 506 -12.51 -30.09 -3.33
N ILE A 507 -11.61 -30.94 -2.83
CA ILE A 507 -11.37 -32.28 -3.39
C ILE A 507 -12.63 -33.16 -3.28
N LEU A 508 -13.29 -33.20 -2.11
CA LEU A 508 -14.54 -33.94 -1.93
C LEU A 508 -15.68 -33.41 -2.82
N PHE A 509 -15.81 -32.09 -2.95
CA PHE A 509 -16.78 -31.45 -3.83
C PHE A 509 -16.53 -31.82 -5.30
N SER A 510 -15.27 -31.74 -5.77
CA SER A 510 -14.88 -32.15 -7.13
C SER A 510 -15.16 -33.64 -7.39
N GLN A 511 -14.85 -34.52 -6.44
CA GLN A 511 -15.18 -35.96 -6.56
C GLN A 511 -16.69 -36.18 -6.64
N HIS A 512 -17.48 -35.55 -5.76
CA HIS A 512 -18.94 -35.66 -5.78
C HIS A 512 -19.53 -35.10 -7.07
N HIS A 513 -19.05 -33.97 -7.57
CA HIS A 513 -19.46 -33.36 -8.82
C HIS A 513 -19.12 -34.25 -10.03
N GLN A 514 -17.93 -34.85 -10.08
CA GLN A 514 -17.58 -35.84 -11.12
C GLN A 514 -18.47 -37.09 -11.07
N VAL A 515 -18.82 -37.57 -9.87
CA VAL A 515 -19.78 -38.69 -9.70
C VAL A 515 -21.18 -38.28 -10.16
N HIS A 516 -21.61 -37.05 -9.88
CA HIS A 516 -22.88 -36.49 -10.36
C HIS A 516 -22.91 -36.44 -11.89
N LEU A 517 -21.92 -35.81 -12.54
CA LEU A 517 -21.83 -35.75 -14.01
C LEU A 517 -21.81 -37.14 -14.67
N LYS A 518 -21.13 -38.12 -14.06
CA LYS A 518 -21.15 -39.53 -14.54
C LYS A 518 -22.54 -40.18 -14.41
N ARG A 519 -23.32 -39.85 -13.37
CA ARG A 519 -24.70 -40.31 -13.20
C ARG A 519 -25.65 -39.66 -14.20
N GLU A 520 -25.53 -38.35 -14.42
CA GLU A 520 -26.32 -37.62 -15.43
C GLU A 520 -26.10 -38.21 -16.83
N LYS A 521 -24.84 -38.33 -17.26
CA LYS A 521 -24.48 -38.91 -18.57
C LYS A 521 -25.00 -40.34 -18.73
N ARG A 522 -24.94 -41.19 -17.69
CA ARG A 522 -25.51 -42.54 -17.75
C ARG A 522 -27.03 -42.51 -17.96
N ARG A 523 -27.73 -41.57 -17.32
CA ARG A 523 -29.19 -41.41 -17.48
C ARG A 523 -29.56 -40.95 -18.90
N GLU A 524 -28.78 -40.04 -19.48
CA GLU A 524 -28.93 -39.68 -20.90
C GLU A 524 -28.69 -40.87 -21.84
N GLU A 525 -27.63 -41.65 -21.63
CA GLU A 525 -27.34 -42.84 -22.42
C GLU A 525 -28.46 -43.89 -22.31
N GLU A 526 -29.02 -44.08 -21.11
CA GLU A 526 -30.20 -44.93 -20.89
C GLU A 526 -31.46 -44.40 -21.58
N GLN A 527 -31.70 -43.08 -21.60
CA GLN A 527 -32.78 -42.47 -22.37
C GLN A 527 -32.59 -42.66 -23.88
N ARG A 528 -31.39 -42.43 -24.42
CA ARG A 528 -31.06 -42.68 -25.83
C ARG A 528 -31.27 -44.15 -26.21
N ARG A 529 -30.89 -45.09 -25.33
CA ARG A 529 -31.14 -46.54 -25.52
C ARG A 529 -32.62 -46.88 -25.52
N LYS A 530 -33.43 -46.29 -24.62
CA LYS A 530 -34.90 -46.47 -24.61
C LYS A 530 -35.52 -46.00 -25.93
N LEU A 531 -35.19 -44.77 -26.36
CA LEU A 531 -35.66 -44.21 -27.63
C LEU A 531 -35.28 -45.09 -28.83
N TRP A 532 -34.07 -45.66 -28.86
CA TRP A 532 -33.66 -46.62 -29.91
C TRP A 532 -34.44 -47.94 -29.85
N VAL A 533 -34.64 -48.51 -28.66
CA VAL A 533 -35.47 -49.73 -28.48
C VAL A 533 -36.90 -49.50 -28.93
N ASP A 534 -37.48 -48.34 -28.62
CA ASP A 534 -38.86 -48.01 -29.00
C ASP A 534 -38.99 -47.71 -30.50
N GLN A 535 -37.96 -47.15 -31.15
CA GLN A 535 -37.89 -47.08 -32.62
C GLN A 535 -37.81 -48.46 -33.29
N GLU A 536 -37.00 -49.39 -32.77
CA GLU A 536 -36.94 -50.77 -33.32
C GLU A 536 -38.23 -51.57 -33.04
N ARG A 537 -38.88 -51.34 -31.89
CA ARG A 537 -40.23 -51.84 -31.62
C ARG A 537 -41.24 -51.29 -32.62
N GLU A 538 -41.22 -50.00 -32.90
CA GLU A 538 -42.13 -49.39 -33.89
C GLU A 538 -41.88 -49.92 -35.30
N LYS A 539 -40.63 -50.04 -35.75
CA LYS A 539 -40.27 -50.71 -37.01
C LYS A 539 -40.81 -52.15 -37.06
N THR A 540 -40.68 -52.89 -35.96
CA THR A 540 -41.16 -54.28 -35.84
C THR A 540 -42.69 -54.36 -35.86
N LEU A 541 -43.39 -53.47 -35.13
CA LEU A 541 -44.86 -53.36 -35.15
C LEU A 541 -45.37 -52.94 -36.53
N SER A 542 -44.65 -52.08 -37.25
CA SER A 542 -44.99 -51.67 -38.61
C SER A 542 -44.76 -52.80 -39.63
N ARG A 543 -43.68 -53.58 -39.49
CA ARG A 543 -43.50 -54.85 -40.23
C ARG A 543 -44.65 -55.82 -39.96
N LEU A 544 -45.02 -56.04 -38.69
CA LEU A 544 -46.14 -56.92 -38.31
C LEU A 544 -47.50 -56.42 -38.83
N ARG A 545 -47.76 -55.11 -38.81
CA ARG A 545 -48.94 -54.49 -39.42
C ARG A 545 -49.00 -54.81 -40.92
N SER A 546 -47.92 -54.55 -41.66
CA SER A 546 -47.84 -54.86 -43.10
C SER A 546 -47.90 -56.36 -43.43
N PHE A 547 -47.48 -57.24 -42.51
CA PHE A 547 -47.57 -58.69 -42.67
C PHE A 547 -49.01 -59.19 -42.43
N ARG A 548 -49.71 -58.66 -41.42
CA ARG A 548 -51.14 -58.92 -41.18
C ARG A 548 -51.99 -58.47 -42.36
N GLU A 549 -51.66 -57.30 -42.91
CA GLU A 549 -52.28 -56.74 -44.12
C GLU A 549 -52.08 -57.65 -45.33
N LYS A 550 -50.84 -58.11 -45.57
CA LYS A 550 -50.49 -59.05 -46.67
C LYS A 550 -50.94 -60.50 -46.47
N ARG A 551 -51.54 -60.87 -45.33
CA ARG A 551 -52.07 -62.22 -45.05
C ARG A 551 -53.57 -62.24 -44.69
N GLN A 552 -54.36 -61.31 -45.20
CA GLN A 552 -55.83 -61.43 -45.17
C GLN A 552 -56.33 -62.42 -46.25
N GLY A 553 -55.99 -63.70 -46.08
CA GLY A 553 -56.39 -64.77 -46.99
C GLY A 553 -56.14 -66.15 -46.36
N GLN A 554 -57.24 -66.82 -46.01
CA GLN A 554 -57.33 -68.19 -45.45
C GLN A 554 -56.55 -68.45 -44.14
N TYR A 555 -57.28 -68.82 -43.08
CA TYR A 555 -57.40 -70.23 -42.71
C TYR A 555 -58.71 -70.49 -41.96
N ILE A 556 -59.13 -71.75 -41.94
CA ILE A 556 -60.46 -72.20 -41.50
C ILE A 556 -60.43 -72.58 -40.01
N LEU A 557 -61.43 -72.12 -39.25
CA LEU A 557 -61.68 -72.58 -37.88
C LEU A 557 -62.07 -74.06 -37.88
N LYS A 558 -61.33 -74.88 -37.12
CA LYS A 558 -61.76 -76.23 -36.71
C LYS A 558 -61.72 -76.39 -35.19
N THR A 559 -62.90 -76.35 -34.61
CA THR A 559 -63.26 -76.85 -33.28
C THR A 559 -64.27 -78.00 -33.46
N PRO A 560 -64.63 -78.78 -32.42
CA PRO A 560 -63.88 -79.14 -31.21
C PRO A 560 -63.82 -80.68 -31.03
N GLN A 561 -63.21 -81.16 -29.95
CA GLN A 561 -63.75 -82.34 -29.23
C GLN A 561 -63.39 -82.31 -27.74
N SER A 562 -64.19 -83.02 -26.92
CA SER A 562 -64.22 -82.89 -25.46
C SER A 562 -64.04 -84.24 -24.77
N ARG A 563 -63.37 -84.26 -23.60
CA ARG A 563 -63.60 -85.30 -22.58
C ARG A 563 -63.35 -84.82 -21.14
N LYS A 564 -64.47 -84.46 -20.50
CA LYS A 564 -64.86 -84.74 -19.10
C LYS A 564 -63.81 -84.69 -17.96
N SER A 565 -64.05 -83.77 -17.02
CA SER A 565 -64.29 -84.12 -15.61
C SER A 565 -65.45 -83.25 -15.04
N PRO A 566 -66.16 -83.66 -13.97
CA PRO A 566 -67.39 -83.00 -13.49
C PRO A 566 -67.25 -82.30 -12.12
N SER A 567 -68.36 -81.69 -11.67
CA SER A 567 -68.67 -81.26 -10.29
C SER A 567 -67.92 -80.01 -9.72
N GLU A 568 -68.53 -79.11 -8.95
CA GLU A 568 -69.96 -78.77 -8.79
C GLU A 568 -70.17 -77.41 -8.05
N VAL A 569 -71.40 -76.86 -8.13
CA VAL A 569 -72.03 -75.77 -7.34
C VAL A 569 -71.40 -74.35 -7.18
N SER A 570 -72.15 -73.36 -7.70
CA SER A 570 -72.49 -72.03 -7.13
C SER A 570 -71.47 -70.95 -6.72
N CYS A 571 -71.29 -70.00 -7.64
CA CYS A 571 -71.81 -68.61 -7.56
C CYS A 571 -71.34 -67.60 -6.47
N VAL A 572 -70.38 -66.76 -6.88
CA VAL A 572 -70.32 -65.28 -6.71
C VAL A 572 -70.47 -64.65 -5.31
N SER A 573 -69.35 -64.15 -4.79
CA SER A 573 -69.17 -62.71 -4.48
C SER A 573 -67.67 -62.34 -4.34
N GLN A 574 -67.33 -61.06 -4.48
CA GLN A 574 -65.98 -60.47 -4.42
C GLN A 574 -65.97 -59.33 -3.36
N PRO A 575 -64.81 -58.74 -2.96
CA PRO A 575 -63.41 -59.09 -3.27
C PRO A 575 -62.44 -59.17 -2.04
N MET A 576 -61.26 -59.77 -2.27
CA MET A 576 -59.95 -59.40 -1.67
C MET A 576 -59.77 -59.32 -0.14
N SER A 577 -59.42 -60.43 0.55
CA SER A 577 -58.52 -60.39 1.73
C SER A 577 -58.03 -61.78 2.20
N ILE A 578 -56.70 -61.94 2.44
CA ILE A 578 -55.99 -62.93 3.32
C ILE A 578 -56.30 -64.46 3.07
N ILE A 579 -55.64 -65.53 3.60
CA ILE A 579 -54.53 -65.79 4.56
C ILE A 579 -53.49 -66.78 3.93
N SER A 580 -52.27 -66.73 4.48
CA SER A 580 -51.16 -67.73 4.55
C SER A 580 -51.58 -69.21 4.84
N LEU A 581 -50.71 -70.24 4.91
CA LEU A 581 -49.56 -70.41 5.83
C LEU A 581 -48.49 -71.45 5.36
N SER A 582 -47.27 -71.20 5.85
CA SER A 582 -46.12 -72.10 6.16
C SER A 582 -46.48 -73.33 7.03
N PRO A 583 -45.64 -74.39 7.23
CA PRO A 583 -44.16 -74.42 7.40
C PRO A 583 -43.44 -75.50 6.53
N SER A 584 -42.13 -75.81 6.60
CA SER A 584 -41.02 -75.60 7.56
C SER A 584 -39.68 -75.58 6.78
N ALA A 585 -38.48 -75.22 7.27
CA ALA A 585 -38.00 -75.02 8.64
C ALA A 585 -36.97 -73.86 8.74
N SER A 586 -36.50 -73.58 9.96
CA SER A 586 -35.61 -72.49 10.39
C SER A 586 -34.17 -72.99 10.70
N PRO A 587 -33.23 -72.20 11.27
CA PRO A 587 -33.17 -70.74 11.50
C PRO A 587 -31.85 -70.07 11.00
N ASP A 588 -31.81 -68.73 10.98
CA ASP A 588 -30.87 -67.91 11.82
C ASP A 588 -30.89 -66.40 11.45
N GLU A 589 -31.84 -65.68 12.08
CA GLU A 589 -31.95 -64.22 12.22
C GLU A 589 -33.13 -63.96 13.22
N PRO A 590 -33.50 -62.71 13.60
CA PRO A 590 -32.88 -61.41 13.34
C PRO A 590 -32.24 -60.85 14.65
N SER A 591 -32.49 -59.69 15.31
CA SER A 591 -33.46 -58.59 15.16
C SER A 591 -33.03 -57.33 15.96
N SER A 592 -33.86 -56.28 15.93
CA SER A 592 -33.69 -55.02 16.67
C SER A 592 -35.05 -54.54 17.18
N ILE A 593 -35.14 -54.04 18.44
CA ILE A 593 -36.07 -52.98 18.91
C ILE A 593 -35.84 -52.64 20.42
N ARG A 594 -36.32 -51.44 20.81
CA ARG A 594 -36.40 -50.81 22.16
C ARG A 594 -37.11 -51.67 23.25
N PRO A 595 -37.02 -51.37 24.58
CA PRO A 595 -36.90 -50.03 25.20
C PRO A 595 -35.97 -49.88 26.44
N ALA A 596 -36.04 -48.70 27.08
CA ALA A 596 -35.33 -48.29 28.32
C ALA A 596 -36.08 -48.76 29.61
N PRO A 597 -35.67 -48.44 30.87
CA PRO A 597 -34.52 -47.62 31.34
C PRO A 597 -33.71 -48.16 32.56
N ARG A 598 -32.56 -47.53 32.90
CA ARG A 598 -32.18 -47.07 34.28
C ARG A 598 -30.68 -46.67 34.48
N ARG A 599 -30.49 -45.40 34.88
CA ARG A 599 -29.75 -44.91 36.08
C ARG A 599 -28.38 -45.54 36.47
N ASN A 600 -27.28 -44.82 36.21
CA ASN A 600 -26.11 -44.57 37.08
C ASN A 600 -25.32 -43.38 36.46
N LYS A 601 -24.93 -42.28 37.12
CA LYS A 601 -24.01 -42.07 38.27
C LYS A 601 -22.61 -42.66 37.99
N THR A 602 -21.49 -41.93 38.00
CA THR A 602 -21.16 -40.59 38.57
C THR A 602 -20.55 -39.61 37.52
N PRO A 603 -19.60 -38.66 37.75
CA PRO A 603 -19.84 -37.27 37.37
C PRO A 603 -18.93 -36.67 36.27
N LYS A 604 -19.50 -35.82 35.41
CA LYS A 604 -18.72 -34.87 34.58
C LYS A 604 -18.36 -33.62 35.39
N PRO A 605 -17.22 -32.95 35.13
CA PRO A 605 -16.96 -31.63 35.69
C PRO A 605 -18.00 -30.63 35.20
N ARG A 606 -18.47 -29.75 36.10
CA ARG A 606 -19.45 -28.71 35.76
C ARG A 606 -18.82 -27.68 34.83
N LYS A 607 -19.32 -27.56 33.60
CA LYS A 607 -19.25 -26.28 32.88
C LYS A 607 -20.04 -25.28 33.73
N GLN A 608 -19.35 -24.30 34.31
CA GLN A 608 -20.02 -23.16 34.92
C GLN A 608 -20.60 -22.32 33.78
N GLN A 609 -21.83 -21.83 33.94
CA GLN A 609 -22.22 -20.63 33.20
C GLN A 609 -21.32 -19.48 33.68
N PRO A 610 -20.90 -18.56 32.80
CA PRO A 610 -20.35 -17.30 33.28
C PRO A 610 -21.44 -16.62 34.12
N LYS A 611 -21.16 -16.43 35.41
CA LYS A 611 -21.87 -15.41 36.18
C LYS A 611 -21.39 -14.06 35.65
N ASP A 612 -22.27 -13.07 35.62
CA ASP A 612 -21.86 -11.70 35.41
C ASP A 612 -20.89 -11.29 36.53
N ILE A 613 -19.61 -11.21 36.19
CA ILE A 613 -18.60 -10.57 37.02
C ILE A 613 -18.79 -9.07 36.76
N PRO A 614 -19.04 -8.24 37.79
CA PRO A 614 -19.12 -6.80 37.60
C PRO A 614 -17.84 -6.32 36.93
N VAL A 615 -17.96 -5.52 35.86
CA VAL A 615 -16.81 -4.89 35.22
C VAL A 615 -16.28 -3.81 36.18
N GLN A 616 -15.44 -4.23 37.13
CA GLN A 616 -14.54 -3.33 37.83
C GLN A 616 -13.53 -2.83 36.79
N ILE A 617 -13.89 -1.72 36.15
CA ILE A 617 -12.96 -0.90 35.40
C ILE A 617 -11.88 -0.49 36.41
N TYR A 618 -10.70 -1.11 36.30
CA TYR A 618 -9.50 -0.59 36.92
C TYR A 618 -9.08 0.65 36.14
N SER A 619 -9.79 1.75 36.40
CA SER A 619 -9.30 3.09 36.10
C SER A 619 -7.89 3.18 36.68
N ALA A 620 -6.92 3.59 35.86
CA ALA A 620 -5.59 3.86 36.37
C ALA A 620 -5.71 4.86 37.53
N PRO A 621 -4.94 4.70 38.63
CA PRO A 621 -4.87 5.76 39.63
C PRO A 621 -4.40 7.04 38.92
N PRO A 622 -5.00 8.20 39.24
CA PRO A 622 -4.59 9.46 38.61
C PRO A 622 -3.08 9.68 38.85
N PRO A 623 -2.37 10.34 37.91
CA PRO A 623 -0.98 10.69 38.12
C PRO A 623 -0.87 11.51 39.42
N PRO A 624 0.19 11.32 40.23
CA PRO A 624 0.38 12.09 41.45
C PRO A 624 0.39 13.59 41.09
N SER A 625 -0.40 14.38 41.81
CA SER A 625 -0.51 15.82 41.56
C SER A 625 0.86 16.46 41.69
N VAL A 626 1.28 17.19 40.65
CA VAL A 626 2.49 18.01 40.67
C VAL A 626 2.39 18.94 41.88
N PRO A 627 3.40 19.01 42.77
CA PRO A 627 3.37 19.94 43.89
C PRO A 627 3.24 21.39 43.35
N PRO A 628 2.49 22.26 44.02
CA PRO A 628 2.35 23.65 43.57
C PRO A 628 3.72 24.32 43.51
N PRO A 629 3.93 25.26 42.56
CA PRO A 629 5.18 26.02 42.50
C PRO A 629 5.39 26.80 43.80
N PRO A 630 6.64 26.99 44.25
CA PRO A 630 6.92 27.80 45.43
C PRO A 630 6.40 29.23 45.23
N PRO A 631 5.91 29.90 46.28
CA PRO A 631 5.47 31.28 46.19
C PRO A 631 6.64 32.20 45.77
N PRO A 632 6.36 33.29 45.03
CA PRO A 632 7.40 34.24 44.65
C PRO A 632 8.04 34.87 45.90
N PRO A 633 9.34 35.21 45.86
CA PRO A 633 9.98 35.90 46.96
C PRO A 633 9.31 37.27 47.21
N PRO A 634 9.26 37.75 48.48
CA PRO A 634 8.75 39.08 48.76
C PRO A 634 9.61 40.15 48.07
N PRO A 635 9.02 41.30 47.69
CA PRO A 635 9.79 42.40 47.13
C PRO A 635 10.84 42.91 48.13
N PRO A 636 12.01 43.38 47.65
CA PRO A 636 13.01 43.99 48.51
C PRO A 636 12.49 45.30 49.16
N PRO A 637 13.06 45.69 50.32
CA PRO A 637 12.74 46.96 51.00
C PRO A 637 13.32 48.19 50.27
#